data_AF-S4P7Y9-F1
#
_entry.id   AF-S4P7Y9-F1
#
_cell.length_a   1.000
_cell.length_b   1.000
_cell.length_c   1.000
_cell.angle_alpha   90.00
_cell.angle_beta   90.00
_cell.angle_gamma   90.00
#
_symmetry.space_group_name_H-M   'P 1'
#
loop_
_entity.id
_entity.type
_entity.pdbx_description
1 polymer ?
#
loop_
_entity_poly.entity_id
_entity_poly.type
_entity_poly.pdbx_seq_one_letter_code
_entity_poly.pdbx_strand_id
1 'polypeptide(L)' 'ENANLPHLTDLKIKCNEIELIPSHIVRTMPSLKNFDIGDNKIKTVPGEIAGMSKLKELNLKGNKLADKR' A
#
# COMPACT_ATOMS: atom_id res chain seq x y z
N GLU A 1 12.96 -11.32 8.95
CA GLU A 1 13.56 -11.22 7.61
C GLU A 1 12.75 -10.22 6.80
N ASN A 2 13.32 -9.06 6.47
CA ASN A 2 12.59 -8.01 5.74
C ASN A 2 12.65 -8.33 4.25
N ALA A 3 11.52 -8.76 3.68
CA ALA A 3 11.40 -9.11 2.27
C ALA A 3 11.56 -7.86 1.39
N ASN A 4 12.79 -7.48 1.03
CA ASN A 4 13.06 -6.37 0.12
C ASN A 4 12.70 -6.76 -1.32
N LEU A 5 11.80 -6.01 -1.94
CA LEU A 5 11.28 -6.27 -3.29
C LEU A 5 11.55 -5.04 -4.18
N PRO A 6 12.82 -4.73 -4.48
CA PRO A 6 13.23 -3.49 -5.15
C PRO A 6 12.74 -3.38 -6.60
N HIS A 7 12.39 -4.49 -7.23
CA HIS A 7 11.92 -4.58 -8.62
C HIS A 7 10.42 -4.79 -8.75
N LEU A 8 9.68 -4.92 -7.65
CA LEU A 8 8.24 -5.12 -7.71
C LEU A 8 7.59 -3.84 -8.22
N THR A 9 6.87 -3.93 -9.34
CA THR A 9 6.15 -2.81 -9.95
C THR A 9 4.65 -2.90 -9.72
N ASP A 10 4.11 -4.10 -9.58
CA ASP A 10 2.69 -4.35 -9.50
C ASP A 10 2.41 -5.27 -8.31
N LEU A 11 1.64 -4.78 -7.35
CA LEU A 11 1.25 -5.53 -6.16
C LEU A 11 -0.27 -5.50 -6.04
N LYS A 12 -0.89 -6.67 -6.15
CA LYS A 12 -2.34 -6.83 -6.04
C LYS A 12 -2.64 -7.78 -4.88
N ILE A 13 -3.21 -7.25 -3.81
CA ILE A 13 -3.55 -7.95 -2.57
C ILE A 13 -5.02 -7.72 -2.21
N LYS A 14 -5.89 -7.63 -3.23
CA LYS A 14 -7.31 -7.38 -3.04
C LYS A 14 -8.02 -8.52 -2.29
N CYS A 15 -9.14 -8.21 -1.64
CA CYS A 15 -9.99 -9.20 -0.95
C CYS A 15 -9.26 -9.96 0.17
N ASN A 16 -8.47 -9.25 0.98
CA ASN A 16 -7.82 -9.80 2.16
C ASN A 16 -8.32 -9.11 3.43
N GLU A 17 -7.79 -9.50 4.58
CA GLU A 17 -8.16 -8.92 5.88
C GLU A 17 -7.09 -7.96 6.41
N ILE A 18 -6.36 -7.28 5.52
CA ILE A 18 -5.26 -6.39 5.91
C ILE A 18 -5.84 -5.17 6.63
N GLU A 19 -5.43 -4.94 7.88
CA GLU A 19 -5.91 -3.82 8.70
C GLU A 19 -4.99 -2.59 8.66
N LEU A 20 -3.70 -2.80 8.37
CA LEU A 20 -2.69 -1.75 8.44
C LEU A 20 -1.64 -1.95 7.34
N ILE A 21 -1.27 -0.84 6.69
CA ILE A 21 -0.15 -0.83 5.76
C ILE A 21 1.10 -0.48 6.57
N PRO A 22 2.16 -1.31 6.54
CA PRO A 22 3.40 -0.99 7.24
C PRO A 22 4.06 0.27 6.66
N SER A 23 4.54 1.16 7.52
CA SER A 23 5.25 2.38 7.10
C SER A 23 6.51 2.10 6.28
N HIS A 24 7.17 0.97 6.54
CA HIS A 24 8.38 0.57 5.83
C HIS A 24 8.15 0.13 4.37
N ILE A 25 6.91 0.02 3.90
CA ILE A 25 6.60 -0.45 2.53
C ILE A 25 7.30 0.36 1.44
N VAL A 26 7.52 1.66 1.68
CA VAL A 26 8.24 2.57 0.77
C VAL A 26 9.69 2.17 0.58
N ARG A 27 10.34 1.72 1.67
CA ARG A 27 11.73 1.26 1.64
C ARG A 27 11.84 -0.11 0.98
N THR A 28 10.82 -0.94 1.19
CA THR A 28 10.81 -2.32 0.74
C THR A 28 10.44 -2.46 -0.74
N MET A 29 9.60 -1.57 -1.27
CA MET A 29 9.09 -1.61 -2.64
C MET A 29 9.24 -0.25 -3.34
N PRO A 30 10.49 0.26 -3.50
CA PRO A 30 10.74 1.58 -4.08
C PRO A 30 10.34 1.71 -5.55
N SER A 31 10.17 0.59 -6.27
CA SER A 31 9.80 0.59 -7.69
C SER A 31 8.31 0.34 -7.96
N LEU A 32 7.48 0.28 -6.92
CA LEU A 32 6.07 0.00 -7.06
C LEU A 32 5.37 1.11 -7.84
N LYS A 33 4.62 0.71 -8.86
CA LYS A 33 3.83 1.58 -9.74
C LYS A 33 2.35 1.39 -9.49
N ASN A 34 1.91 0.14 -9.35
CA ASN A 34 0.51 -0.20 -9.19
C ASN A 34 0.33 -0.95 -7.88
N PHE A 35 -0.44 -0.38 -6.96
CA PHE A 35 -0.73 -0.99 -5.67
C PHE A 35 -2.24 -1.13 -5.48
N ASP A 36 -2.74 -2.35 -5.62
CA ASP A 36 -4.14 -2.69 -5.45
C ASP A 36 -4.36 -3.46 -4.14
N ILE A 37 -4.94 -2.80 -3.16
CA ILE A 37 -5.32 -3.36 -1.86
C ILE A 37 -6.81 -3.13 -1.61
N GLY A 38 -7.61 -3.15 -2.68
CA GLY A 38 -9.05 -3.03 -2.58
C GLY A 38 -9.68 -4.17 -1.76
N ASP A 39 -10.86 -3.92 -1.20
CA ASP A 39 -11.63 -4.89 -0.39
C ASP A 39 -10.78 -5.48 0.75
N ASN A 40 -10.17 -4.60 1.54
CA ASN A 40 -9.43 -4.94 2.75
C ASN A 40 -10.04 -4.24 3.99
N LYS A 41 -9.40 -4.34 5.16
CA LYS A 41 -9.86 -3.72 6.41
C LYS A 41 -9.00 -2.52 6.83
N ILE A 42 -8.32 -1.88 5.88
CA ILE A 42 -7.36 -0.81 6.16
C ILE A 42 -8.08 0.39 6.75
N LYS A 43 -7.62 0.83 7.93
CA LYS A 43 -8.20 1.97 8.66
C LYS A 43 -7.51 3.28 8.35
N THR A 44 -6.21 3.23 8.08
CA THR A 44 -5.37 4.40 7.89
C THR A 44 -4.28 4.09 6.87
N VAL A 45 -4.00 5.07 6.02
CA VAL A 45 -2.87 5.02 5.10
C VAL A 45 -1.71 5.77 5.74
N PRO A 46 -0.51 5.16 5.89
CA PRO A 46 0.64 5.87 6.42
C PRO A 46 1.07 6.97 5.44
N GLY A 47 1.40 8.16 5.97
CA GLY A 47 1.88 9.28 5.15
C GLY A 47 3.14 8.96 4.35
N GLU A 48 3.92 7.97 4.78
CA GLU A 48 5.08 7.44 4.07
C GLU A 48 4.72 7.00 2.63
N ILE A 49 3.48 6.55 2.34
CA ILE A 49 3.09 6.23 0.95
C ILE A 49 3.27 7.42 0.00
N ALA A 50 3.20 8.66 0.50
CA ALA A 50 3.51 9.86 -0.28
C ALA A 50 4.97 9.88 -0.79
N GLY A 51 5.88 9.17 -0.13
CA GLY A 51 7.27 8.98 -0.55
C GLY A 51 7.47 8.00 -1.70
N MET A 52 6.43 7.27 -2.13
CA MET A 52 6.51 6.32 -3.24
C MET A 52 6.47 7.05 -4.60
N SER A 53 7.60 7.64 -5.01
CA SER A 53 7.68 8.52 -6.19
C SER A 53 7.32 7.86 -7.53
N LYS A 54 7.34 6.53 -7.59
CA LYS A 54 7.01 5.75 -8.80
C LYS A 54 5.56 5.25 -8.81
N LEU A 55 4.82 5.41 -7.71
CA LEU A 55 3.45 4.95 -7.58
C LEU A 55 2.55 5.78 -8.50
N LYS A 56 1.88 5.11 -9.43
CA LYS A 56 0.96 5.70 -10.40
C LYS A 56 -0.49 5.43 -10.03
N GLU A 57 -0.76 4.22 -9.54
CA GLU A 57 -2.11 3.78 -9.20
C GLU A 57 -2.12 3.18 -7.79
N LEU A 58 -3.02 3.69 -6.94
CA LEU A 58 -3.27 3.19 -5.60
C LEU A 58 -4.77 2.92 -5.45
N ASN A 59 -5.14 1.65 -5.39
CA ASN A 59 -6.53 1.25 -5.17
C ASN A 59 -6.73 0.85 -3.70
N LEU A 60 -7.50 1.68 -3.00
CA LEU A 60 -7.93 1.47 -1.61
C LEU A 60 -9.44 1.25 -1.50
N LYS A 61 -10.15 1.05 -2.62
CA LYS A 61 -11.61 0.91 -2.63
C LYS A 61 -12.07 -0.23 -1.72
N GLY A 62 -13.18 -0.07 -1.01
CA GLY A 62 -13.70 -1.13 -0.14
C GLY A 62 -12.93 -1.33 1.18
N ASN A 63 -12.04 -0.40 1.53
CA ASN A 63 -11.41 -0.35 2.85
C ASN A 63 -12.19 0.47 3.86
N LYS A 64 -11.88 0.32 5.15
CA LYS A 64 -12.47 1.07 6.27
C LYS A 64 -11.70 2.35 6.58
N LEU A 65 -11.28 3.08 5.54
CA LEU A 65 -10.46 4.28 5.69
C LEU A 65 -11.22 5.32 6.51
N ALA A 66 -10.71 5.63 7.69
CA ALA A 66 -11.17 6.74 8.50
C ALA A 66 -10.45 8.00 8.02
N ASP A 67 -11.16 8.87 7.31
CA ASP A 67 -10.69 10.21 6.95
C ASP A 67 -10.52 11.02 8.23
N LYS A 68 -9.30 11.04 8.79
CA LYS A 68 -8.94 11.98 9.86
C LYS A 68 -8.59 13.31 9.19
N ARG A 69 -9.61 14.07 8.80
CA ARG A 69 -9.48 15.53 8.64
C ARG A 69 -9.30 16.18 9.99
#